data_AF-A0AAV0WMW8-F1
#
_entry.id   AF-A0AAV0WMW8-F1
#
_cell.length_a   1.000
_cell.length_b   1.000
_cell.length_c   1.000
_cell.angle_alpha   90.00
_cell.angle_beta   90.00
_cell.angle_gamma   90.00
#
_symmetry.space_group_name_H-M   'P 1'
#
loop_
_entity.id
_entity.type
_entity.pdbx_description
1 polymer ?
#
loop_
_entity_poly.entity_id
_entity_poly.type
_entity_poly.pdbx_seq_one_letter_code
_entity_poly.pdbx_strand_id
1 'polypeptide(L)'
;MPLKFVKSQKGKQLLINNGYLHLYYKKGSDKFIWRCVDYQKYKCSSCFTSTMDETGTIMKESVHYHAPDISNVQAKIVIEKLKENALITELSTRNIISRTMSTTEVGVVGQLPSITSMSRTIQRVRTKNEKPPENPLTIHDLVLPDECKNIHDGTFRAVPKLFSQLYTIHGYKNRTTIPLIYVLMTNRTTNSYNEMLQMLKHNNPNLNPYSIIIDFEKAFENFRKQR
;
A
#
# COMPACT_ATOMS: atom_id res chain seq x y z
N MET A 1 -4.52 -7.22 -30.84
CA MET A 1 -4.10 -7.34 -29.42
C MET A 1 -4.26 -5.99 -28.75
N PRO A 2 -4.75 -5.92 -27.50
CA PRO A 2 -4.86 -4.65 -26.78
C PRO A 2 -3.48 -4.05 -26.50
N LEU A 3 -3.40 -2.72 -26.48
CA LEU A 3 -2.18 -1.99 -26.15
C LEU A 3 -1.75 -2.28 -24.70
N LYS A 4 -0.43 -2.45 -24.49
CA LYS A 4 0.15 -2.69 -23.16
C LYS A 4 0.83 -1.42 -22.65
N PHE A 5 0.60 -1.08 -21.39
CA PHE A 5 1.14 0.14 -20.79
C PHE A 5 1.88 -0.15 -19.49
N VAL A 6 2.89 0.68 -19.20
CA VAL A 6 3.57 0.76 -17.91
C VAL A 6 3.74 2.23 -17.50
N LYS A 7 4.04 2.49 -16.23
CA LYS A 7 4.30 3.85 -15.75
C LYS A 7 5.80 4.15 -15.70
N SER A 8 6.16 5.37 -16.10
CA SER A 8 7.48 5.94 -15.86
C SER A 8 7.72 6.21 -14.37
N GLN A 9 8.98 6.51 -14.00
CA GLN A 9 9.33 6.91 -12.62
C GLN A 9 8.54 8.14 -12.14
N LYS A 10 8.17 9.05 -13.05
CA LYS A 10 7.37 10.26 -12.76
C LYS A 10 5.87 10.03 -12.94
N GLY A 11 5.41 8.79 -13.09
CA GLY A 11 3.99 8.44 -13.18
C GLY A 11 3.34 8.63 -14.56
N LYS A 12 4.06 9.18 -15.56
CA LYS A 12 3.55 9.26 -16.94
C LYS A 12 3.39 7.86 -17.55
N GLN A 13 2.33 7.66 -18.32
CA GLN A 13 2.06 6.41 -19.03
C GLN A 13 3.02 6.22 -20.21
N LEU A 14 3.53 5.01 -20.35
CA LEU A 14 4.40 4.56 -21.42
C LEU A 14 3.74 3.38 -22.12
N LEU A 15 3.69 3.43 -23.44
CA LEU A 15 3.24 2.34 -24.28
C LEU A 15 4.39 1.36 -24.52
N ILE A 16 4.09 0.06 -24.49
CA ILE A 16 5.01 -1.02 -24.87
C ILE A 16 4.59 -1.56 -26.23
N ASN A 17 5.50 -1.54 -27.19
CA ASN A 17 5.30 -2.18 -28.49
C ASN A 17 6.62 -2.76 -29.03
N ASN A 18 6.60 -4.01 -29.49
CA ASN A 18 7.75 -4.69 -30.10
C ASN A 18 9.08 -4.60 -29.31
N GLY A 19 9.01 -4.59 -27.96
CA GLY A 19 10.19 -4.47 -27.09
C GLY A 19 10.71 -3.04 -26.89
N TYR A 20 10.02 -2.03 -27.43
CA TYR A 20 10.33 -0.61 -27.25
C TYR A 20 9.33 0.08 -26.32
N LEU A 21 9.75 1.22 -25.76
CA LEU A 21 8.91 2.11 -24.96
C LEU A 21 8.64 3.41 -25.71
N HIS A 22 7.38 3.84 -25.63
CA HIS A 22 6.94 5.09 -26.24
C HIS A 22 6.19 5.95 -25.23
N LEU A 23 6.48 7.26 -25.26
CA LEU A 23 5.79 8.27 -24.48
C LEU A 23 4.71 8.93 -25.34
N TYR A 24 3.62 9.35 -24.70
CA TYR A 24 2.62 10.18 -25.35
C TYR A 24 3.27 11.49 -25.82
N TYR A 25 3.16 11.77 -27.11
CA TYR A 25 3.72 12.98 -27.71
C TYR A 25 2.63 14.03 -27.95
N LYS A 26 1.62 13.70 -28.75
CA LYS A 26 0.49 14.61 -29.04
C LYS A 26 -0.73 13.89 -29.58
N LYS A 27 -1.88 14.56 -29.52
CA LYS A 27 -3.14 14.16 -30.14
C LYS A 27 -3.21 14.71 -31.57
N GLY A 28 -3.55 13.86 -32.53
CA GLY A 28 -3.93 14.23 -33.89
C GLY A 28 -5.45 14.43 -34.01
N SER A 29 -6.00 14.45 -35.24
CA SER A 29 -7.45 14.52 -35.44
C SER A 29 -8.17 13.32 -34.84
N ASP A 30 -7.83 12.10 -35.28
CA ASP A 30 -8.45 10.82 -34.85
C ASP A 30 -7.44 9.78 -34.35
N LYS A 31 -6.25 10.23 -33.94
CA LYS A 31 -5.16 9.35 -33.50
C LYS A 31 -4.34 9.93 -32.37
N PHE A 32 -3.78 9.07 -31.53
CA PHE A 32 -2.71 9.43 -30.61
C PHE A 32 -1.36 9.16 -31.24
N ILE A 33 -0.42 10.09 -31.07
CA ILE A 33 0.96 9.95 -31.54
C ILE A 33 1.86 9.69 -30.34
N TRP A 34 2.59 8.59 -30.40
CA TRP A 34 3.55 8.14 -29.41
C TRP A 34 4.95 8.25 -29.98
N ARG A 35 5.92 8.71 -29.18
CA ARG A 35 7.32 8.86 -29.60
C ARG A 35 8.21 7.95 -28.79
N CYS A 36 9.26 7.39 -29.39
CA CYS A 36 10.26 6.60 -28.68
C CYS A 36 10.84 7.36 -27.48
N VAL A 37 10.96 6.68 -26.33
CA VAL A 37 11.56 7.23 -25.11
C VAL A 37 13.05 7.54 -25.30
N ASP A 38 13.75 6.77 -26.13
CA ASP A 38 15.18 6.95 -26.38
C ASP A 38 15.50 7.98 -27.47
N TYR A 39 14.54 8.84 -27.83
CA TYR A 39 14.77 9.95 -28.75
C TYR A 39 15.97 10.81 -28.35
N GLN A 40 16.11 11.13 -27.05
CA GLN A 40 17.23 11.96 -26.59
C GLN A 40 18.58 11.22 -26.66
N LYS A 41 18.58 9.90 -26.38
CA LYS A 41 19.78 9.08 -26.29
C LYS A 41 20.32 8.68 -27.67
N TYR A 42 19.46 8.20 -28.56
CA TYR A 42 19.84 7.66 -29.87
C TYR A 42 19.40 8.53 -31.06
N LYS A 43 18.84 9.73 -30.80
CA LYS A 43 18.17 10.53 -31.84
C LYS A 43 17.10 9.73 -32.59
N CYS A 44 16.47 8.78 -31.88
CA CYS A 44 15.46 7.89 -32.46
C CYS A 44 14.15 8.65 -32.70
N SER A 45 13.94 9.07 -33.94
CA SER A 45 12.71 9.75 -34.38
C SER A 45 11.51 8.82 -34.54
N SER A 46 11.61 7.56 -34.09
CA SER A 46 10.54 6.60 -34.26
C SER A 46 9.27 7.03 -33.52
N CYS A 47 8.16 7.05 -34.25
CA CYS A 47 6.84 7.41 -33.78
C CYS A 47 5.81 6.37 -34.24
N PHE A 48 4.78 6.26 -33.41
CA PHE A 48 3.69 5.32 -33.58
C PHE A 48 2.39 6.09 -33.50
N THR A 49 1.40 5.66 -34.28
CA THR A 49 0.06 6.22 -34.16
C THR A 49 -0.93 5.14 -33.81
N SER A 50 -1.67 5.33 -32.72
CA SER A 50 -2.81 4.48 -32.37
C SER A 50 -4.12 5.22 -32.65
N THR A 51 -5.17 4.47 -32.93
CA THR A 51 -6.55 4.98 -32.92
C THR A 51 -6.92 5.49 -31.52
N MET A 52 -7.96 6.33 -31.45
CA MET A 52 -8.49 6.87 -30.20
C MET A 52 -9.71 6.11 -29.65
N ASP A 53 -10.14 5.07 -30.36
CA ASP A 53 -11.17 4.16 -29.89
C ASP A 53 -10.65 3.29 -28.72
N GLU A 54 -11.58 2.62 -28.03
CA GLU A 54 -11.25 1.77 -26.89
C GLU A 54 -10.27 0.64 -27.22
N THR A 55 -10.18 0.25 -28.50
CA THR A 55 -9.26 -0.80 -28.96
C THR A 55 -7.81 -0.33 -29.05
N GLY A 56 -7.58 0.96 -29.36
CA GLY A 56 -6.26 1.56 -29.48
C GLY A 56 -5.37 0.86 -30.53
N THR A 57 -5.92 0.39 -31.64
CA THR A 57 -5.15 -0.33 -32.66
C THR A 57 -4.02 0.53 -33.26
N ILE A 58 -2.86 -0.09 -33.48
CA ILE A 58 -1.68 0.59 -34.06
C ILE A 58 -1.91 0.76 -35.57
N MET A 59 -1.95 2.00 -36.03
CA MET A 59 -2.17 2.35 -37.43
C MET A 59 -0.87 2.47 -38.24
N LYS A 60 0.21 2.98 -37.62
CA LYS A 60 1.49 3.20 -38.28
C LYS A 60 2.63 3.09 -37.28
N GLU A 61 3.70 2.42 -37.70
CA GLU A 61 4.95 2.24 -36.99
C GLU A 61 6.10 2.65 -37.91
N SER A 62 6.99 3.51 -37.42
CA SER A 62 8.24 3.81 -38.10
C SER A 62 9.39 2.96 -37.58
N VAL A 63 10.45 2.84 -38.37
CA VAL A 63 11.62 2.03 -38.03
C VAL A 63 12.42 2.64 -36.87
N HIS A 64 12.90 1.78 -35.98
CA HIS A 64 13.87 2.13 -34.94
C HIS A 64 15.31 1.95 -35.46
N TYR A 65 16.20 2.88 -35.11
CA TYR A 65 17.64 2.84 -35.45
C TYR A 65 18.52 2.35 -34.31
N HIS A 66 17.92 1.68 -33.33
CA HIS A 66 18.61 1.07 -32.21
C HIS A 66 17.90 -0.22 -31.86
N ALA A 67 18.63 -1.16 -31.26
CA ALA A 67 18.05 -2.39 -30.76
C ALA A 67 17.04 -2.11 -29.62
N PRO A 68 16.01 -2.97 -29.46
CA PRO A 68 15.11 -2.90 -28.32
C PRO A 68 15.82 -3.35 -27.04
N ASP A 69 15.54 -2.66 -25.93
CA ASP A 69 16.01 -3.07 -24.60
C ASP A 69 14.93 -3.88 -23.88
N ILE A 70 14.79 -5.14 -24.32
CA ILE A 70 13.74 -6.05 -23.84
C ILE A 70 13.84 -6.23 -22.33
N SER A 71 15.06 -6.38 -21.80
CA SER A 71 15.30 -6.59 -20.38
C SER A 71 14.86 -5.39 -19.55
N ASN A 72 15.09 -4.16 -20.01
CA ASN A 72 14.59 -2.96 -19.32
C ASN A 72 13.07 -2.84 -19.37
N VAL A 73 12.45 -3.19 -20.51
CA VAL A 73 10.98 -3.22 -20.63
C VAL A 73 10.38 -4.22 -19.65
N GLN A 74 10.91 -5.44 -19.59
CA GLN A 74 10.44 -6.46 -18.65
C GLN A 74 10.66 -6.03 -17.19
N ALA A 75 11.79 -5.41 -16.87
CA ALA A 75 12.04 -4.88 -15.53
C ALA A 75 10.97 -3.85 -15.10
N LYS A 76 10.51 -2.99 -16.01
CA LYS A 76 9.41 -2.04 -15.73
C LYS A 76 8.07 -2.74 -15.50
N ILE A 77 7.78 -3.79 -16.27
CA ILE A 77 6.56 -4.61 -16.08
C ILE A 77 6.58 -5.26 -14.70
N VAL A 78 7.71 -5.85 -14.30
CA VAL A 78 7.89 -6.48 -12.99
C VAL A 78 7.70 -5.46 -11.86
N ILE A 79 8.25 -4.25 -11.99
CA ILE A 79 8.06 -3.20 -11.00
C ILE A 79 6.60 -2.74 -10.90
N GLU A 80 5.87 -2.67 -12.02
CA GLU A 80 4.45 -2.31 -11.98
C GLU A 80 3.62 -3.40 -11.28
N LYS A 81 3.88 -4.68 -11.58
CA LYS A 81 3.28 -5.84 -10.89
C LYS A 81 3.57 -5.83 -9.39
N LEU A 82 4.78 -5.41 -9.00
CA LEU A 82 5.18 -5.29 -7.60
C LEU A 82 4.41 -4.19 -6.86
N LYS A 83 4.09 -3.07 -7.53
CA LYS A 83 3.20 -2.03 -6.97
C LYS A 83 1.76 -2.51 -6.88
N GLU A 84 1.27 -3.23 -7.88
CA GLU A 84 -0.08 -3.80 -7.88
C GLU A 84 -0.25 -4.80 -6.73
N ASN A 85 0.69 -5.74 -6.58
CA ASN A 85 0.71 -6.68 -5.46
C ASN A 85 0.76 -5.97 -4.09
N ALA A 86 1.43 -4.81 -4.00
CA ALA A 86 1.47 -4.03 -2.76
C ALA A 86 0.10 -3.48 -2.35
N LEU A 87 -0.80 -3.24 -3.30
CA LEU A 87 -2.16 -2.74 -3.09
C LEU A 87 -3.18 -3.84 -2.85
N ILE A 88 -3.06 -4.95 -3.57
CA ILE A 88 -4.06 -6.04 -3.54
C ILE A 88 -3.76 -7.04 -2.42
N THR A 89 -2.48 -7.26 -2.10
CA THR A 89 -2.10 -8.32 -1.17
C THR A 89 -1.74 -7.79 0.21
N GLU A 90 -2.17 -8.52 1.22
CA GLU A 90 -1.64 -8.42 2.57
C GLU A 90 -0.35 -9.24 2.70
N LEU A 91 0.61 -9.19 1.78
CA LEU A 91 1.94 -9.83 1.96
C LEU A 91 2.99 -8.84 2.51
N SER A 92 4.04 -9.36 3.16
CA SER A 92 5.09 -8.48 3.71
C SER A 92 5.90 -7.91 2.54
N THR A 93 6.53 -6.75 2.72
CA THR A 93 7.42 -6.18 1.70
C THR A 93 8.44 -7.22 1.21
N ARG A 94 9.01 -8.00 2.14
CA ARG A 94 9.95 -9.09 1.85
C ARG A 94 9.31 -10.21 1.04
N ASN A 95 8.10 -10.64 1.39
CA ASN A 95 7.41 -11.73 0.69
C ASN A 95 6.95 -11.32 -0.70
N ILE A 96 6.51 -10.06 -0.89
CA ILE A 96 6.18 -9.51 -2.21
C ILE A 96 7.42 -9.53 -3.10
N ILE A 97 8.54 -9.02 -2.60
CA ILE A 97 9.81 -9.03 -3.36
C ILE A 97 10.22 -10.47 -3.68
N SER A 98 10.28 -11.35 -2.68
CA SER A 98 10.68 -12.75 -2.85
C SER A 98 9.85 -13.48 -3.90
N ARG A 99 8.52 -13.39 -3.80
CA ARG A 99 7.60 -14.05 -4.74
C ARG A 99 7.67 -13.47 -6.16
N THR A 100 7.95 -12.17 -6.26
CA THR A 100 8.16 -11.53 -7.56
C THR A 100 9.47 -12.01 -8.19
N MET A 101 10.55 -12.03 -7.40
CA MET A 101 11.88 -12.48 -7.82
C MET A 101 11.85 -13.95 -8.28
N SER A 102 11.15 -14.83 -7.56
CA SER A 102 11.04 -16.25 -7.93
C SER A 102 10.32 -16.49 -9.26
N THR A 103 9.46 -15.56 -9.69
CA THR A 103 8.73 -15.65 -10.97
C THR A 103 9.39 -14.84 -12.10
N THR A 104 10.49 -14.15 -11.82
CA THR A 104 11.17 -13.30 -12.79
C THR A 104 12.33 -14.04 -13.43
N GLU A 105 12.49 -13.92 -14.75
CA GLU A 105 13.61 -14.50 -15.48
C GLU A 105 14.96 -13.91 -15.05
N VAL A 106 16.00 -14.75 -14.98
CA VAL A 106 17.33 -14.36 -14.48
C VAL A 106 17.92 -13.17 -15.24
N GLY A 107 17.74 -13.11 -16.56
CA GLY A 107 18.22 -11.99 -17.38
C GLY A 107 17.54 -10.65 -17.05
N VAL A 108 16.30 -10.68 -16.57
CA VAL A 108 15.55 -9.49 -16.15
C VAL A 108 15.94 -9.10 -14.72
N VAL A 109 16.26 -10.07 -13.86
CA VAL A 109 16.70 -9.80 -12.47
C VAL A 109 17.89 -8.86 -12.41
N GLY A 110 18.86 -9.02 -13.33
CA GLY A 110 20.03 -8.12 -13.43
C GLY A 110 19.69 -6.67 -13.78
N GLN A 111 18.51 -6.41 -14.35
CA GLN A 111 18.04 -5.06 -14.69
C GLN A 111 17.12 -4.45 -13.62
N LEU A 112 16.77 -5.20 -12.58
CA LEU A 112 15.89 -4.70 -11.53
C LEU A 112 16.62 -3.74 -10.59
N PRO A 113 15.91 -2.76 -10.01
CA PRO A 113 16.42 -1.94 -8.93
C PRO A 113 16.83 -2.79 -7.72
N SER A 114 17.67 -2.23 -6.85
CA SER A 114 18.04 -2.88 -5.60
C SER A 114 16.82 -3.27 -4.74
N ILE A 115 16.97 -4.32 -3.93
CA ILE A 115 15.95 -4.79 -2.98
C ILE A 115 15.51 -3.64 -2.06
N THR A 116 16.43 -2.77 -1.64
CA THR A 116 16.13 -1.60 -0.81
C THR A 116 15.26 -0.58 -1.54
N SER A 117 15.51 -0.32 -2.83
CA SER A 117 14.70 0.56 -3.67
C SER A 117 13.30 -0.02 -3.90
N MET A 118 13.21 -1.32 -4.17
CA MET A 118 11.92 -2.02 -4.30
C MET A 118 11.12 -1.99 -2.99
N SER A 119 11.78 -2.18 -1.85
CA SER A 119 11.16 -2.11 -0.53
C SER A 119 10.56 -0.73 -0.26
N ARG A 120 11.33 0.33 -0.52
CA ARG A 120 10.86 1.73 -0.41
C ARG A 120 9.71 2.02 -1.37
N THR A 121 9.71 1.43 -2.55
CA THR A 121 8.63 1.58 -3.53
C THR A 121 7.32 0.98 -2.99
N ILE A 122 7.37 -0.25 -2.46
CA ILE A 122 6.20 -0.92 -1.85
C ILE A 122 5.65 -0.08 -0.69
N GLN A 123 6.53 0.35 0.22
CA GLN A 123 6.15 1.15 1.38
C GLN A 123 5.46 2.45 0.96
N ARG A 124 6.04 3.19 0.02
CA ARG A 124 5.43 4.44 -0.50
C ARG A 124 4.07 4.21 -1.12
N VAL A 125 3.91 3.14 -1.90
CA VAL A 125 2.62 2.80 -2.52
C VAL A 125 1.57 2.52 -1.44
N ARG A 126 1.92 1.76 -0.40
CA ARG A 126 1.01 1.50 0.73
C ARG A 126 0.68 2.77 1.50
N THR A 127 1.67 3.50 2.01
CA THR A 127 1.44 4.72 2.78
C THR A 127 0.62 5.78 2.03
N LYS A 128 0.77 5.87 0.70
CA LYS A 128 -0.02 6.82 -0.11
C LYS A 128 -1.50 6.43 -0.18
N ASN A 129 -1.82 5.14 -0.21
CA ASN A 129 -3.19 4.65 -0.38
C ASN A 129 -3.87 4.32 0.96
N GLU A 130 -3.09 4.00 1.97
CA GLU A 130 -3.53 3.79 3.35
C GLU A 130 -3.45 5.11 4.12
N LYS A 131 -4.34 6.05 3.80
CA LYS A 131 -4.52 7.23 4.68
C LYS A 131 -5.10 6.73 6.02
N PRO A 132 -4.43 6.99 7.17
CA PRO A 132 -5.05 6.73 8.45
C PRO A 132 -6.33 7.59 8.57
N PRO A 133 -7.36 7.10 9.28
CA PRO A 133 -8.52 7.92 9.61
C PRO A 133 -8.08 9.19 10.35
N GLU A 134 -8.83 10.27 10.18
CA GLU A 134 -8.58 11.50 10.92
C GLU A 134 -8.64 11.23 12.44
N ASN A 135 -7.78 11.90 13.19
CA ASN A 135 -7.76 11.74 14.63
C ASN A 135 -9.08 12.31 15.21
N PRO A 136 -9.91 11.49 15.88
CA PRO A 136 -11.15 11.98 16.46
C PRO A 136 -10.85 13.02 17.53
N LEU A 137 -11.59 14.14 17.50
CA LEU A 137 -11.44 15.22 18.47
C LEU A 137 -12.20 14.92 19.77
N THR A 138 -13.24 14.09 19.69
CA THR A 138 -14.04 13.65 20.85
C THR A 138 -14.18 12.13 20.88
N ILE A 139 -14.52 11.60 22.06
CA ILE A 139 -14.73 10.16 22.24
C ILE A 139 -15.94 9.63 21.45
N HIS A 140 -16.94 10.49 21.17
CA HIS A 140 -18.12 10.13 20.40
C HIS A 140 -17.82 10.00 18.90
N ASP A 141 -16.77 10.68 18.43
CA ASP A 141 -16.30 10.61 17.04
C ASP A 141 -15.34 9.44 16.79
N LEU A 142 -15.02 8.66 17.84
CA LEU A 142 -14.14 7.50 17.73
C LEU A 142 -14.85 6.39 16.95
N VAL A 143 -14.59 6.27 15.66
CA VAL A 143 -15.04 5.13 14.85
C VAL A 143 -13.87 4.19 14.63
N LEU A 144 -13.97 2.95 15.10
CA LEU A 144 -13.00 1.92 14.74
C LEU A 144 -13.33 1.41 13.33
N PRO A 145 -12.38 1.47 12.37
CA PRO A 145 -12.61 0.90 11.05
C PRO A 145 -12.98 -0.58 11.16
N ASP A 146 -13.89 -1.05 10.31
CA ASP A 146 -14.31 -2.46 10.28
C ASP A 146 -13.13 -3.44 10.10
N GLU A 147 -12.05 -2.95 9.52
CA GLU A 147 -10.80 -3.67 9.25
C GLU A 147 -9.91 -3.82 10.51
N CYS A 148 -10.10 -2.95 11.52
CA CYS A 148 -9.35 -2.95 12.80
C CYS A 148 -10.02 -3.80 13.88
N LYS A 149 -10.84 -4.78 13.49
CA LYS A 149 -11.65 -5.60 14.42
C LYS A 149 -10.84 -6.61 15.25
N ASN A 150 -9.55 -6.78 14.96
CA ASN A 150 -8.62 -7.48 15.83
C ASN A 150 -7.92 -6.45 16.71
N ILE A 151 -8.28 -6.46 17.99
CA ILE A 151 -7.79 -5.51 18.97
C ILE A 151 -6.80 -6.20 19.91
N HIS A 152 -5.70 -5.50 20.19
CA HIS A 152 -4.70 -5.91 21.17
C HIS A 152 -4.47 -4.80 22.20
N ASP A 153 -4.04 -5.12 23.41
CA ASP A 153 -3.66 -4.11 24.40
C ASP A 153 -2.14 -3.90 24.49
N GLY A 154 -1.76 -2.81 25.16
CA GLY A 154 -0.39 -2.54 25.59
C GLY A 154 -0.40 -1.79 26.90
N THR A 155 0.51 -2.15 27.81
CA THR A 155 0.67 -1.47 29.11
C THR A 155 2.06 -0.85 29.24
N PHE A 156 2.10 0.44 29.54
CA PHE A 156 3.35 1.20 29.71
C PHE A 156 3.45 1.79 31.12
N ARG A 157 4.63 1.64 31.75
CA ARG A 157 4.93 2.20 33.08
C ARG A 157 5.39 3.66 33.06
N ALA A 158 5.81 4.16 31.90
CA ALA A 158 6.31 5.53 31.76
C ALA A 158 5.13 6.52 31.69
N VAL A 159 4.73 7.07 32.84
CA VAL A 159 3.62 8.04 32.97
C VAL A 159 3.94 9.13 34.02
N PRO A 160 3.27 10.29 33.99
CA PRO A 160 3.38 11.30 35.05
C PRO A 160 3.04 10.73 36.42
N LYS A 161 3.61 11.31 37.49
CA LYS A 161 3.51 10.80 38.89
C LYS A 161 2.09 10.56 39.42
N LEU A 162 1.08 11.21 38.83
CA LEU A 162 -0.33 11.05 39.22
C LEU A 162 -0.96 9.75 38.71
N PHE A 163 -0.29 9.04 37.80
CA PHE A 163 -0.82 7.84 37.14
C PHE A 163 0.07 6.63 37.42
N SER A 164 -0.54 5.45 37.41
CA SER A 164 0.14 4.17 37.61
C SER A 164 0.54 3.49 36.30
N GLN A 165 -0.18 3.78 35.20
CA GLN A 165 0.12 3.27 33.87
C GLN A 165 -0.59 4.03 32.76
N LEU A 166 -0.05 3.87 31.55
CA LEU A 166 -0.73 4.15 30.29
C LEU A 166 -1.17 2.82 29.68
N TYR A 167 -2.47 2.64 29.54
CA TYR A 167 -3.08 1.51 28.84
C TYR A 167 -3.43 1.93 27.42
N THR A 168 -3.03 1.14 26.43
CA THR A 168 -3.31 1.44 25.02
C THR A 168 -4.10 0.31 24.38
N ILE A 169 -5.04 0.69 23.52
CA ILE A 169 -5.82 -0.24 22.70
C ILE A 169 -5.35 -0.07 21.27
N HIS A 170 -4.90 -1.15 20.67
CA HIS A 170 -4.33 -1.19 19.33
C HIS A 170 -5.25 -1.93 18.38
N GLY A 171 -5.40 -1.40 17.17
CA GLY A 171 -6.03 -2.10 16.05
C GLY A 171 -4.97 -2.64 15.13
N TYR A 172 -5.19 -3.83 14.58
CA TYR A 172 -4.34 -4.37 13.54
C TYR A 172 -4.95 -4.10 12.17
N LYS A 173 -4.25 -3.31 11.34
CA LYS A 173 -4.64 -3.02 9.95
C LYS A 173 -3.41 -3.01 9.05
N ASN A 174 -3.53 -3.63 7.88
CA ASN A 174 -2.49 -3.65 6.84
C ASN A 174 -1.09 -4.01 7.35
N ARG A 175 -1.01 -4.93 8.32
CA ARG A 175 0.24 -5.38 8.98
C ARG A 175 0.91 -4.35 9.87
N THR A 176 0.21 -3.29 10.18
CA THR A 176 0.65 -2.27 11.13
C THR A 176 -0.24 -2.38 12.35
N THR A 177 0.41 -2.42 13.52
CA THR A 177 -0.29 -2.25 14.79
C THR A 177 -0.43 -0.74 14.99
N ILE A 178 -1.66 -0.26 15.01
CA ILE A 178 -1.97 1.16 15.10
C ILE A 178 -2.60 1.40 16.48
N PRO A 179 -2.03 2.28 17.31
CA PRO A 179 -2.67 2.65 18.56
C PRO A 179 -3.91 3.49 18.29
N LEU A 180 -5.05 3.02 18.80
CA LEU A 180 -6.38 3.61 18.58
C LEU A 180 -6.84 4.41 19.79
N ILE A 181 -6.57 3.91 21.00
CA ILE A 181 -7.04 4.54 22.25
C ILE A 181 -5.90 4.55 23.25
N TYR A 182 -5.74 5.68 23.95
CA TYR A 182 -4.82 5.86 25.05
C TYR A 182 -5.62 6.16 26.33
N VAL A 183 -5.35 5.42 27.40
CA VAL A 183 -6.01 5.58 28.69
C VAL A 183 -4.98 5.72 29.79
N LEU A 184 -4.96 6.88 30.45
CA LEU A 184 -4.15 7.08 31.65
C LEU A 184 -4.90 6.53 32.86
N MET A 185 -4.34 5.53 33.53
CA MET A 185 -4.96 4.86 34.67
C MET A 185 -4.24 5.22 35.97
N THR A 186 -5.02 5.60 36.99
CA THR A 186 -4.51 5.95 38.33
C THR A 186 -4.14 4.73 39.16
N ASN A 187 -4.74 3.57 38.89
CA ASN A 187 -4.39 2.28 39.50
C ASN A 187 -4.58 1.12 38.50
N ARG A 188 -4.20 -0.10 38.91
CA ARG A 188 -4.27 -1.35 38.09
C ARG A 188 -5.21 -2.39 38.69
N THR A 189 -6.32 -1.94 39.27
CA THR A 189 -7.30 -2.84 39.89
C THR A 189 -8.31 -3.35 38.86
N THR A 190 -8.91 -4.51 39.11
CA THR A 190 -10.00 -5.06 38.28
C THR A 190 -11.15 -4.09 38.11
N ASN A 191 -11.49 -3.31 39.15
CA ASN A 191 -12.55 -2.31 39.08
C ASN A 191 -12.20 -1.19 38.11
N SER A 192 -10.98 -0.66 38.15
CA SER A 192 -10.57 0.41 37.23
C SER A 192 -10.50 -0.04 35.78
N TYR A 193 -10.16 -1.30 35.50
CA TYR A 193 -10.29 -1.86 34.16
C TYR A 193 -11.76 -1.99 33.72
N ASN A 194 -12.65 -2.45 34.60
CA ASN A 194 -14.08 -2.55 34.30
C ASN A 194 -14.71 -1.19 34.04
N GLU A 195 -14.41 -0.17 34.84
CA GLU A 195 -14.87 1.21 34.64
C GLU A 195 -14.42 1.76 33.29
N MET A 196 -13.14 1.56 32.93
CA MET A 196 -12.60 1.95 31.63
C MET A 196 -13.36 1.30 30.47
N LEU A 197 -13.57 -0.03 30.53
CA LEU A 197 -14.30 -0.76 29.48
C LEU A 197 -15.78 -0.33 29.39
N GLN A 198 -16.43 -0.06 30.53
CA GLN A 198 -17.79 0.46 30.57
C GLN A 198 -17.86 1.87 29.95
N MET A 199 -16.91 2.75 30.26
CA MET A 199 -16.81 4.06 29.63
C MET A 199 -16.67 3.95 28.11
N LEU A 200 -15.82 3.05 27.62
CA LEU A 200 -15.64 2.83 26.18
C LEU A 200 -16.95 2.36 25.51
N LYS A 201 -17.64 1.39 26.11
CA LYS A 201 -18.91 0.87 25.58
C LYS A 201 -20.04 1.90 25.65
N HIS A 202 -20.08 2.70 26.71
CA HIS A 202 -21.09 3.75 26.88
C HIS A 202 -20.92 4.86 25.84
N ASN A 203 -19.68 5.32 25.63
CA ASN A 203 -19.39 6.41 24.70
C ASN A 203 -19.37 5.96 23.24
N ASN A 204 -19.15 4.66 22.99
CA ASN A 204 -19.15 4.07 21.66
C ASN A 204 -19.95 2.75 21.65
N PRO A 205 -21.29 2.82 21.62
CA PRO A 205 -22.17 1.65 21.70
C PRO A 205 -21.98 0.67 20.53
N ASN A 206 -21.49 1.17 19.39
CA ASN A 206 -21.26 0.38 18.17
C ASN A 206 -19.87 -0.27 18.14
N LEU A 207 -19.07 -0.15 19.21
CA LEU A 207 -17.77 -0.77 19.32
C LEU A 207 -17.90 -2.31 19.31
N ASN A 208 -17.66 -2.93 18.15
CA ASN A 208 -17.85 -4.37 17.95
C ASN A 208 -16.57 -5.05 17.43
N PRO A 209 -15.57 -5.30 18.29
CA PRO A 209 -14.36 -6.01 17.90
C PRO A 209 -14.62 -7.50 17.67
N TYR A 210 -14.09 -8.03 16.57
CA TYR A 210 -14.16 -9.45 16.21
C TYR A 210 -13.33 -10.31 17.18
N SER A 211 -12.09 -9.88 17.45
CA SER A 211 -11.22 -10.53 18.42
C SER A 211 -10.55 -9.51 19.32
N ILE A 212 -10.38 -9.88 20.59
CA ILE A 212 -9.71 -9.10 21.61
C ILE A 212 -8.61 -9.99 22.19
N ILE A 213 -7.37 -9.57 22.03
CA ILE A 213 -6.17 -10.24 22.55
C ILE A 213 -5.60 -9.32 23.62
N ILE A 214 -5.73 -9.73 24.87
CA ILE A 214 -5.26 -8.95 26.02
C ILE A 214 -4.17 -9.77 26.70
N ASP A 215 -3.04 -9.15 27.00
CA ASP A 215 -2.04 -9.76 27.88
C ASP A 215 -2.67 -9.94 29.27
N PHE A 216 -2.72 -11.19 29.72
CA PHE A 216 -3.47 -11.61 30.90
C PHE A 216 -3.03 -10.87 32.18
N GLU A 217 -3.74 -9.80 32.53
CA GLU A 217 -3.91 -9.39 33.93
C GLU A 217 -5.19 -10.02 34.48
N LYS A 218 -5.17 -10.55 35.72
CA LYS A 218 -6.28 -11.27 36.39
C LYS A 218 -7.65 -10.56 36.35
N ALA A 219 -7.68 -9.26 36.03
CA ALA A 219 -8.87 -8.44 35.90
C ALA A 219 -9.80 -8.82 34.72
N PHE A 220 -9.26 -9.29 33.60
CA PHE A 220 -10.02 -9.40 32.35
C PHE A 220 -10.85 -10.70 32.20
N GLU A 221 -10.75 -11.65 33.15
CA GLU A 221 -11.54 -12.89 33.14
C GLU A 221 -13.04 -12.67 33.29
N ASN A 222 -13.45 -11.61 34.00
CA ASN A 222 -14.87 -11.36 34.29
C ASN A 222 -15.62 -10.68 33.13
N PHE A 223 -14.93 -9.86 32.33
CA PHE A 223 -15.55 -9.14 31.21
C PHE A 223 -15.93 -10.06 30.04
N ARG A 224 -15.14 -11.12 29.80
CA ARG A 224 -15.39 -12.10 28.73
C ARG A 224 -16.69 -12.91 28.91
N LYS A 225 -17.17 -13.03 30.15
CA LYS A 225 -18.37 -13.82 30.51
C LYS A 225 -19.69 -13.04 30.35
N GLN A 226 -19.65 -11.75 30.03
CA GLN A 226 -20.82 -10.89 29.84
C GLN A 226 -21.12 -10.58 28.36
N ARG A 227 -20.58 -11.40 27.45
CA ARG A 227 -20.91 -11.36 26.02
C ARG A 227 -22.21 -12.09 25.73
#